data_AF-A0A914CPY8-F1
#
_entry.id   AF-A0A914CPY8-F1
#
_cell.length_a   1.000
_cell.length_b   1.000
_cell.length_c   1.000
_cell.angle_alpha   90.00
_cell.angle_beta   90.00
_cell.angle_gamma   90.00
#
_symmetry.space_group_name_H-M   'P 1'
#
loop_
_entity.id
_entity.type
_entity.pdbx_description
1 polymer ?
#
loop_
_entity_poly.entity_id
_entity_poly.type
_entity_poly.pdbx_seq_one_letter_code
_entity_poly.pdbx_strand_id
1 'polypeptide(L)'
;MPTVSAHVAHTLARHVDHVFGVMGNGNAYFLDALVTGTAATYTALRHEAGAVVAADAHYRASGRIAAATATYGAGFTNTLTALAEAVQAHVPLVLVVGDEPTSGPRPWDVDQIALASAVGARTYTVGRTDAAATTAIAIEHALAYRVPAVLAIPYDVARRDAGDVPDAAAPAVPAPLAVQPGFDTVTLRRVGELLAGASRPVLIAGR
;
A
#
# COMPACT_ATOMS: atom_id res chain seq x y z
N MET A 1 19.05 12.07 15.46
CA MET A 1 17.60 12.30 15.59
C MET A 1 16.91 11.61 14.42
N PRO A 2 15.71 11.02 14.60
CA PRO A 2 15.04 10.29 13.54
C PRO A 2 14.76 11.16 12.32
N THR A 3 15.01 10.62 11.13
CA THR A 3 14.74 11.29 9.86
C THR A 3 13.31 11.07 9.40
N VAL A 4 12.86 11.79 8.37
CA VAL A 4 11.58 11.52 7.70
C VAL A 4 11.46 10.06 7.26
N SER A 5 12.51 9.49 6.64
CA SER A 5 12.52 8.07 6.28
C SER A 5 12.41 7.15 7.50
N ALA A 6 12.97 7.53 8.65
CA ALA A 6 12.80 6.78 9.88
C ALA A 6 11.36 6.85 10.41
N HIS A 7 10.70 8.02 10.35
CA HIS A 7 9.29 8.13 10.71
C HIS A 7 8.41 7.22 9.86
N VAL A 8 8.64 7.18 8.54
CA VAL A 8 7.94 6.28 7.62
C VAL A 8 8.20 4.82 7.99
N ALA A 9 9.47 4.41 8.14
CA ALA A 9 9.84 3.03 8.45
C ALA A 9 9.22 2.53 9.76
N HIS A 10 9.36 3.29 10.85
CA HIS A 10 8.84 2.90 12.16
C HIS A 10 7.31 2.88 12.20
N THR A 11 6.65 3.82 11.53
CA THR A 11 5.18 3.84 11.46
C THR A 11 4.67 2.67 10.63
N LEU A 12 5.27 2.41 9.47
CA LEU A 12 4.90 1.30 8.59
C LEU A 12 5.07 -0.06 9.28
N ALA A 13 6.21 -0.28 9.96
CA ALA A 13 6.55 -1.55 10.60
C ALA A 13 5.67 -1.91 11.81
N ARG A 14 4.82 -1.00 12.30
CA ARG A 14 3.78 -1.32 13.29
C ARG A 14 2.62 -2.10 12.69
N HIS A 15 2.47 -2.05 11.36
CA HIS A 15 1.33 -2.60 10.63
C HIS A 15 1.72 -3.65 9.58
N VAL A 16 2.95 -3.61 9.08
CA VAL A 16 3.50 -4.62 8.16
C VAL A 16 4.60 -5.42 8.85
N ASP A 17 4.60 -6.74 8.63
CA ASP A 17 5.69 -7.63 9.05
C ASP A 17 6.76 -7.82 7.96
N HIS A 18 6.41 -7.53 6.69
CA HIS A 18 7.29 -7.77 5.54
C HIS A 18 7.31 -6.62 4.54
N VAL A 19 8.51 -6.30 4.04
CA VAL A 19 8.75 -5.33 2.97
C VAL A 19 9.57 -5.98 1.85
N PHE A 20 9.07 -5.93 0.62
CA PHE A 20 9.74 -6.46 -0.56
C PHE A 20 10.26 -5.32 -1.43
N GLY A 21 11.42 -5.44 -2.07
CA GLY A 21 11.86 -4.33 -2.91
C GLY A 21 13.15 -4.52 -3.68
N VAL A 22 13.41 -3.53 -4.52
CA VAL A 22 14.72 -3.29 -5.12
C VAL A 22 15.26 -2.01 -4.50
N MET A 23 16.49 -2.06 -3.99
CA MET A 23 17.13 -0.89 -3.41
C MET A 23 17.61 0.03 -4.54
N GLY A 24 17.34 1.32 -4.39
CA GLY A 24 17.92 2.39 -5.18
C GLY A 24 18.06 3.67 -4.36
N ASN A 25 18.63 4.71 -4.94
CA ASN A 25 18.93 5.95 -4.22
C ASN A 25 17.68 6.60 -3.58
N GLY A 26 16.50 6.46 -4.21
CA GLY A 26 15.25 7.04 -3.74
C GLY A 26 14.68 6.40 -2.46
N ASN A 27 14.96 5.12 -2.21
CA ASN A 27 14.45 4.40 -1.03
C ASN A 27 15.55 3.95 -0.05
N ALA A 28 16.81 4.29 -0.32
CA ALA A 28 17.94 3.85 0.49
C ALA A 28 17.81 4.23 1.98
N TYR A 29 17.40 5.47 2.29
CA TYR A 29 17.25 5.92 3.69
C TYR A 29 16.04 5.28 4.40
N PHE A 30 14.99 4.97 3.65
CA PHE A 30 13.86 4.22 4.18
C PHE A 30 14.28 2.78 4.50
N LEU A 31 14.99 2.12 3.59
CA LEU A 31 15.48 0.75 3.80
C LEU A 31 16.48 0.66 4.95
N ASP A 32 17.41 1.61 5.05
CA ASP A 32 18.36 1.69 6.16
C ASP A 32 17.62 1.78 7.51
N ALA A 33 16.67 2.71 7.64
CA ALA A 33 15.89 2.87 8.86
C ALA A 33 14.97 1.67 9.16
N LEU A 34 14.41 1.03 8.12
CA LEU A 34 13.58 -0.17 8.26
C LEU A 34 14.40 -1.35 8.81
N VAL A 35 15.54 -1.64 8.19
CA VAL A 35 16.38 -2.80 8.51
C VAL A 35 17.10 -2.63 9.85
N THR A 36 17.51 -1.41 10.19
CA THR A 36 18.26 -1.14 11.43
C THR A 36 17.38 -0.76 12.63
N GLY A 37 16.18 -0.21 12.37
CA GLY A 37 15.32 0.39 13.38
C GLY A 37 14.02 -0.37 13.66
N THR A 38 13.71 -1.43 12.92
CA THR A 38 12.44 -2.16 13.07
C THR A 38 12.61 -3.68 13.05
N ALA A 39 11.55 -4.40 13.42
CA ALA A 39 11.49 -5.85 13.33
C ALA A 39 10.92 -6.35 11.99
N ALA A 40 10.55 -5.46 11.06
CA ALA A 40 10.00 -5.83 9.77
C ALA A 40 11.08 -6.52 8.92
N THR A 41 10.70 -7.60 8.25
CA THR A 41 11.63 -8.34 7.40
C THR A 41 11.71 -7.69 6.03
N TYR A 42 12.93 -7.38 5.57
CA TYR A 42 13.17 -6.93 4.20
C TYR A 42 13.59 -8.10 3.31
N THR A 43 12.97 -8.23 2.14
CA THR A 43 13.39 -9.19 1.11
C THR A 43 13.73 -8.46 -0.18
N ALA A 44 15.01 -8.51 -0.54
CA ALA A 44 15.51 -7.97 -1.78
C ALA A 44 15.08 -8.84 -2.96
N LEU A 45 14.57 -8.20 -4.01
CA LEU A 45 14.18 -8.82 -5.26
C LEU A 45 15.03 -8.30 -6.42
N ARG A 46 14.83 -8.87 -7.61
CA ARG A 46 15.60 -8.53 -8.82
C ARG A 46 14.87 -7.56 -9.75
N HIS A 47 13.57 -7.36 -9.54
CA HIS A 47 12.75 -6.46 -10.35
C HIS A 47 11.60 -5.90 -9.49
N GLU A 48 11.25 -4.63 -9.67
CA GLU A 48 10.27 -3.93 -8.84
C GLU A 48 8.84 -4.48 -9.00
N ALA A 49 8.46 -4.90 -10.20
CA ALA A 49 7.22 -5.66 -10.43
C ALA A 49 7.10 -6.88 -9.47
N GLY A 50 8.20 -7.61 -9.26
CA GLY A 50 8.22 -8.75 -8.34
C GLY A 50 7.99 -8.34 -6.89
N ALA A 51 8.37 -7.11 -6.51
CA ALA A 51 8.15 -6.59 -5.15
C ALA A 51 6.68 -6.34 -4.86
N VAL A 52 5.98 -5.73 -5.82
CA VAL A 52 4.53 -5.52 -5.70
C VAL A 52 3.79 -6.85 -5.70
N VAL A 53 4.15 -7.78 -6.60
CA VAL A 53 3.54 -9.14 -6.63
C VAL A 53 3.79 -9.90 -5.33
N ALA A 54 4.98 -9.78 -4.73
CA ALA A 54 5.28 -10.45 -3.47
C ALA A 54 4.47 -9.86 -2.30
N ALA A 55 4.29 -8.53 -2.25
CA ALA A 55 3.46 -7.88 -1.24
C ALA A 55 1.97 -8.24 -1.41
N ASP A 56 1.47 -8.26 -2.65
CA ASP A 56 0.13 -8.76 -2.98
C ASP A 56 -0.07 -10.21 -2.52
N ALA A 57 0.85 -11.10 -2.91
CA ALA A 57 0.77 -12.52 -2.59
C ALA A 57 0.87 -12.76 -1.07
N HIS A 58 1.67 -11.95 -0.36
CA HIS A 58 1.72 -11.98 1.10
C HIS A 58 0.33 -11.72 1.69
N TYR A 59 -0.35 -10.65 1.27
CA TYR A 59 -1.70 -10.34 1.77
C TYR A 59 -2.69 -11.47 1.47
N ARG A 60 -2.67 -12.02 0.25
CA ARG A 60 -3.58 -13.12 -0.13
C ARG A 60 -3.35 -14.39 0.69
N ALA A 61 -2.10 -14.67 1.08
CA ALA A 61 -1.75 -15.85 1.84
C ALA A 61 -1.96 -15.68 3.35
N SER A 62 -1.71 -14.49 3.90
CA SER A 62 -1.67 -14.26 5.35
C SER A 62 -2.85 -13.44 5.88
N GLY A 63 -3.56 -12.70 5.02
CA GLY A 63 -4.53 -11.68 5.41
C GLY A 63 -3.91 -10.44 6.05
N ARG A 64 -2.57 -10.33 6.11
CA ARG A 64 -1.84 -9.19 6.68
C ARG A 64 -1.30 -8.31 5.57
N ILE A 65 -1.41 -6.99 5.76
CA ILE A 65 -0.87 -6.04 4.79
C ILE A 65 0.66 -6.08 4.79
N ALA A 66 1.24 -6.05 3.60
CA ALA A 66 2.69 -5.96 3.39
C ALA A 66 3.02 -4.71 2.59
N ALA A 67 4.31 -4.36 2.53
CA ALA A 67 4.77 -3.26 1.70
C ALA A 67 5.69 -3.73 0.57
N ALA A 68 5.65 -2.99 -0.53
CA ALA A 68 6.65 -3.03 -1.58
C ALA A 68 7.44 -1.72 -1.55
N THR A 69 8.68 -1.72 -2.03
CA THR A 69 9.46 -0.49 -2.20
C THR A 69 10.31 -0.47 -3.46
N ALA A 70 10.37 0.70 -4.07
CA ALA A 70 11.16 1.01 -5.25
C ALA A 70 11.77 2.42 -5.15
N THR A 71 12.74 2.71 -6.00
CA THR A 71 13.22 4.10 -6.19
C THR A 71 12.21 4.91 -7.02
N TYR A 72 12.48 6.20 -7.19
CA TYR A 72 11.75 7.08 -8.12
C TYR A 72 11.98 6.71 -9.60
N GLY A 73 11.19 7.30 -10.50
CA GLY A 73 11.45 7.27 -11.94
C GLY A 73 11.30 5.87 -12.53
N ALA A 74 12.35 5.35 -13.17
CA ALA A 74 12.31 4.03 -13.81
C ALA A 74 11.92 2.89 -12.84
N GLY A 75 12.41 2.94 -11.60
CA GLY A 75 12.06 1.95 -10.57
C GLY A 75 10.57 1.98 -10.24
N PHE A 76 9.99 3.17 -10.12
CA PHE A 76 8.56 3.34 -9.96
C PHE A 76 7.79 2.85 -11.18
N THR A 77 8.19 3.19 -12.42
CA THR A 77 7.48 2.72 -13.62
C THR A 77 7.48 1.20 -13.75
N ASN A 78 8.53 0.52 -13.29
CA ASN A 78 8.61 -0.94 -13.25
C ASN A 78 7.57 -1.59 -12.32
N THR A 79 6.96 -0.83 -11.40
CA THR A 79 5.91 -1.31 -10.50
C THR A 79 4.52 -1.29 -11.13
N LEU A 80 4.30 -0.46 -12.16
CA LEU A 80 2.95 -0.06 -12.60
C LEU A 80 2.08 -1.24 -13.04
N THR A 81 2.65 -2.21 -13.76
CA THR A 81 1.89 -3.38 -14.21
C THR A 81 1.36 -4.20 -13.03
N ALA A 82 2.19 -4.44 -12.02
CA ALA A 82 1.79 -5.19 -10.84
C ALA A 82 0.89 -4.36 -9.91
N LEU A 83 1.10 -3.05 -9.85
CA LEU A 83 0.24 -2.12 -9.11
C LEU A 83 -1.18 -2.10 -9.69
N ALA A 84 -1.30 -2.07 -11.02
CA ALA A 84 -2.58 -2.13 -11.73
C ALA A 84 -3.33 -3.44 -11.47
N GLU A 85 -2.62 -4.57 -11.41
CA GLU A 85 -3.22 -5.87 -11.06
C GLU A 85 -3.73 -5.88 -9.62
N ALA A 86 -2.91 -5.44 -8.66
CA ALA A 86 -3.31 -5.40 -7.25
C ALA A 86 -4.52 -4.48 -7.00
N VAL A 87 -4.63 -3.35 -7.74
CA VAL A 87 -5.82 -2.49 -7.75
C VAL A 87 -7.04 -3.27 -8.25
N GLN A 88 -6.95 -3.92 -9.42
CA GLN A 88 -8.07 -4.69 -10.00
C GLN A 88 -8.48 -5.87 -9.11
N ALA A 89 -7.54 -6.49 -8.43
CA ALA A 89 -7.78 -7.60 -7.51
C ALA A 89 -8.26 -7.15 -6.12
N HIS A 90 -8.37 -5.84 -5.88
CA HIS A 90 -8.75 -5.26 -4.60
C HIS A 90 -7.87 -5.78 -3.45
N VAL A 91 -6.55 -5.76 -3.66
CA VAL A 91 -5.54 -6.18 -2.69
C VAL A 91 -4.88 -4.97 -2.04
N PRO A 92 -5.02 -4.79 -0.71
CA PRO A 92 -4.35 -3.73 0.01
C PRO A 92 -2.85 -4.02 0.17
N LEU A 93 -2.04 -3.04 -0.19
CA LEU A 93 -0.61 -3.00 0.07
C LEU A 93 -0.15 -1.54 0.10
N VAL A 94 1.02 -1.29 0.69
CA VAL A 94 1.68 0.03 0.62
C VAL A 94 2.88 -0.06 -0.31
N LEU A 95 2.93 0.78 -1.35
CA LEU A 95 4.10 0.94 -2.20
C LEU A 95 4.89 2.17 -1.77
N VAL A 96 5.98 1.96 -1.03
CA VAL A 96 6.87 3.05 -0.56
C VAL A 96 7.89 3.38 -1.65
N VAL A 97 7.84 4.59 -2.18
CA VAL A 97 8.71 5.01 -3.29
C VAL A 97 9.48 6.27 -2.94
N GLY A 98 10.69 6.38 -3.49
CA GLY A 98 11.33 7.70 -3.61
C GLY A 98 10.53 8.58 -4.56
N ASP A 99 10.63 9.89 -4.37
CA ASP A 99 9.98 10.88 -5.22
C ASP A 99 10.94 11.99 -5.64
N GLU A 100 10.53 12.81 -6.59
CA GLU A 100 11.28 13.99 -7.01
C GLU A 100 11.56 14.94 -5.83
N PRO A 101 12.63 15.76 -5.89
CA PRO A 101 12.86 16.78 -4.88
C PRO A 101 11.73 17.81 -4.82
N THR A 102 11.47 18.36 -3.65
CA THR A 102 10.47 19.44 -3.48
C THR A 102 10.82 20.74 -4.24
N SER A 103 12.06 20.88 -4.71
CA SER A 103 12.51 21.96 -5.58
C SER A 103 12.10 21.80 -7.05
N GLY A 104 11.52 20.66 -7.42
CA GLY A 104 11.04 20.34 -8.77
C GLY A 104 11.69 19.11 -9.41
N PRO A 105 11.15 18.67 -10.56
CA PRO A 105 11.57 17.46 -11.28
C PRO A 105 13.01 17.53 -11.78
N ARG A 106 13.69 16.39 -11.76
CA ARG A 106 14.95 16.16 -12.48
C ARG A 106 14.65 15.62 -13.90
N PRO A 107 15.61 15.64 -14.83
CA PRO A 107 15.38 15.21 -16.22
C PRO A 107 14.93 13.75 -16.41
N TRP A 108 15.09 12.90 -15.41
CA TRP A 108 14.69 11.48 -15.41
C TRP A 108 13.52 11.18 -14.47
N ASP A 109 12.97 12.20 -13.81
CA ASP A 109 11.75 12.02 -13.04
C ASP A 109 10.55 11.93 -13.99
N VAL A 110 9.54 11.20 -13.53
CA VAL A 110 8.25 11.04 -14.22
C VAL A 110 7.16 11.51 -13.27
N ASP A 111 6.01 11.89 -13.81
CA ASP A 111 4.84 12.23 -12.99
C ASP A 111 4.28 10.96 -12.32
N GLN A 112 4.86 10.60 -11.18
CA GLN A 112 4.51 9.38 -10.44
C GLN A 112 3.07 9.44 -9.93
N ILE A 113 2.56 10.64 -9.63
CA ILE A 113 1.18 10.83 -9.16
C ILE A 113 0.20 10.54 -10.28
N ALA A 114 0.41 11.11 -11.47
CA ALA A 114 -0.44 10.85 -12.63
C ALA A 114 -0.42 9.38 -13.04
N LEU A 115 0.77 8.76 -13.04
CA LEU A 115 0.95 7.34 -13.38
C LEU A 115 0.26 6.41 -12.36
N ALA A 116 0.40 6.67 -11.05
CA ALA A 116 -0.31 5.93 -10.01
C ALA A 116 -1.83 6.08 -10.16
N SER A 117 -2.30 7.30 -10.38
CA SER A 117 -3.72 7.59 -10.58
C SER A 117 -4.28 6.89 -11.82
N ALA A 118 -3.49 6.78 -12.90
CA ALA A 118 -3.90 6.11 -14.13
C ALA A 118 -4.17 4.61 -13.93
N VAL A 119 -3.52 3.98 -12.95
CA VAL A 119 -3.74 2.57 -12.58
C VAL A 119 -4.70 2.41 -11.39
N GLY A 120 -5.30 3.49 -10.89
CA GLY A 120 -6.27 3.49 -9.80
C GLY A 120 -5.67 3.46 -8.39
N ALA A 121 -4.37 3.74 -8.24
CA ALA A 121 -3.71 3.86 -6.95
C ALA A 121 -3.58 5.34 -6.54
N ARG A 122 -3.86 5.63 -5.27
CA ARG A 122 -3.71 6.99 -4.72
C ARG A 122 -2.32 7.19 -4.13
N THR A 123 -1.71 8.33 -4.42
CA THR A 123 -0.42 8.75 -3.87
C THR A 123 -0.57 9.64 -2.64
N TYR A 124 0.24 9.37 -1.63
CA TYR A 124 0.41 10.14 -0.41
C TYR A 124 1.88 10.55 -0.30
N THR A 125 2.17 11.84 -0.34
CA THR A 125 3.54 12.35 -0.27
C THR A 125 3.86 12.81 1.15
N VAL A 126 4.92 12.28 1.74
CA VAL A 126 5.33 12.65 3.11
C VAL A 126 6.08 13.98 3.13
N GLY A 127 5.78 14.81 4.11
CA GLY A 127 6.54 15.99 4.47
C GLY A 127 7.39 15.77 5.72
N ARG A 128 8.13 16.81 6.10
CA ARG A 128 9.02 16.75 7.27
C ARG A 128 8.26 16.59 8.59
N THR A 129 7.07 17.15 8.69
CA THR A 129 6.32 17.27 9.96
C THR A 129 5.17 16.28 10.08
N ASP A 130 4.81 15.59 9.01
CA ASP A 130 3.62 14.75 8.92
C ASP A 130 3.91 13.32 8.44
N ALA A 131 5.18 12.93 8.28
CA ALA A 131 5.57 11.65 7.72
C ALA A 131 4.88 10.45 8.38
N ALA A 132 4.82 10.42 9.71
CA ALA A 132 4.14 9.37 10.45
C ALA A 132 2.61 9.39 10.21
N ALA A 133 1.97 10.56 10.29
CA ALA A 133 0.53 10.70 10.06
C ALA A 133 0.13 10.32 8.63
N THR A 134 0.88 10.78 7.63
CA THR A 134 0.66 10.46 6.22
C THR A 134 0.87 8.97 5.95
N THR A 135 1.84 8.32 6.61
CA THR A 135 2.02 6.86 6.54
C THR A 135 0.80 6.12 7.09
N ALA A 136 0.29 6.52 8.25
CA ALA A 136 -0.91 5.93 8.85
C ALA A 136 -2.14 6.10 7.96
N ILE A 137 -2.34 7.28 7.37
CA ILE A 137 -3.43 7.56 6.41
C ILE A 137 -3.31 6.69 5.15
N ALA A 138 -2.10 6.49 4.62
CA ALA A 138 -1.89 5.63 3.47
C ALA A 138 -2.26 4.17 3.77
N ILE A 139 -1.89 3.67 4.95
CA ILE A 139 -2.27 2.32 5.42
C ILE A 139 -3.78 2.21 5.61
N GLU A 140 -4.40 3.21 6.25
CA GLU A 140 -5.84 3.27 6.45
C GLU A 140 -6.59 3.23 5.12
N HIS A 141 -6.18 4.06 4.17
CA HIS A 141 -6.75 4.06 2.82
C HIS A 141 -6.60 2.70 2.14
N ALA A 142 -5.41 2.10 2.22
CA ALA A 142 -5.18 0.81 1.59
C ALA A 142 -6.14 -0.25 2.13
N LEU A 143 -6.29 -0.34 3.46
CA LEU A 143 -7.14 -1.31 4.13
C LEU A 143 -8.63 -1.01 3.96
N ALA A 144 -9.05 0.25 4.10
CA ALA A 144 -10.46 0.65 4.05
C ALA A 144 -11.05 0.50 2.64
N TYR A 145 -10.30 0.89 1.61
CA TYR A 145 -10.76 0.80 0.22
C TYR A 145 -10.30 -0.48 -0.48
N ARG A 146 -9.50 -1.32 0.20
CA ARG A 146 -8.89 -2.53 -0.34
C ARG A 146 -8.20 -2.28 -1.69
N VAL A 147 -7.39 -1.23 -1.76
CA VAL A 147 -6.60 -0.91 -2.95
C VAL A 147 -5.18 -0.54 -2.53
N PRO A 148 -4.17 -0.74 -3.37
CA PRO A 148 -2.83 -0.25 -3.09
C PRO A 148 -2.79 1.27 -2.82
N ALA A 149 -1.96 1.68 -1.86
CA ALA A 149 -1.60 3.09 -1.64
C ALA A 149 -0.13 3.32 -1.97
N VAL A 150 0.17 4.37 -2.73
CA VAL A 150 1.55 4.79 -3.00
C VAL A 150 1.96 5.80 -1.91
N LEU A 151 3.06 5.55 -1.23
CA LEU A 151 3.63 6.42 -0.21
C LEU A 151 4.96 6.98 -0.72
N ALA A 152 4.95 8.24 -1.13
CA ALA A 152 6.06 8.91 -1.81
C ALA A 152 6.91 9.72 -0.81
N ILE A 153 8.24 9.54 -0.88
CA ILE A 153 9.22 10.25 -0.05
C ILE A 153 10.07 11.16 -0.95
N PRO A 154 9.88 12.49 -0.93
CA PRO A 154 10.71 13.42 -1.69
C PRO A 154 12.18 13.29 -1.33
N TYR A 155 13.04 13.22 -2.35
CA TYR A 155 14.46 12.89 -2.17
C TYR A 155 15.20 13.84 -1.21
N ASP A 156 14.92 15.15 -1.28
CA ASP A 156 15.54 16.18 -0.44
C ASP A 156 14.95 16.26 0.99
N VAL A 157 13.82 15.58 1.22
CA VAL A 157 13.12 15.52 2.50
C VAL A 157 13.49 14.25 3.28
N ALA A 158 13.80 13.15 2.59
CA ALA A 158 14.06 11.83 3.16
C ALA A 158 15.02 11.82 4.38
N ARG A 159 16.11 12.60 4.31
CA ARG A 159 17.13 12.69 5.39
C ARG A 159 16.91 13.82 6.38
N ARG A 160 15.90 14.67 6.19
CA ARG A 160 15.68 15.79 7.10
C ARG A 160 15.31 15.25 8.47
N ASP A 161 15.85 15.91 9.49
CA ASP A 161 15.45 15.66 10.87
C ASP A 161 13.95 15.97 11.04
N ALA A 162 13.23 14.99 11.59
CA ALA A 162 11.80 15.05 11.85
C ALA A 162 11.48 14.97 13.35
N GLY A 163 12.50 15.02 14.21
CA GLY A 163 12.34 14.84 15.66
C GLY A 163 12.02 13.39 16.02
N ASP A 164 11.59 13.17 17.25
CA ASP A 164 11.23 11.82 17.73
C ASP A 164 10.06 11.25 16.93
N VAL A 165 10.09 9.94 16.68
CA VAL A 165 9.00 9.26 15.99
C VAL A 165 7.77 9.31 16.89
N PRO A 166 6.69 10.02 16.50
CA PRO A 166 5.50 10.12 17.33
C PRO A 166 4.83 8.75 17.43
N ASP A 167 4.05 8.56 18.49
CA ASP A 167 3.13 7.45 18.56
C ASP A 167 1.93 7.76 17.64
N ALA A 168 2.08 7.46 16.35
CA ALA A 168 1.02 7.69 15.38
C ALA A 168 -0.21 6.86 15.74
N ALA A 169 -1.38 7.49 15.66
CA ALA A 169 -2.65 6.80 15.88
C ALA A 169 -2.75 5.57 14.95
N ALA A 170 -3.24 4.46 15.49
CA ALA A 170 -3.49 3.28 14.70
C ALA A 170 -4.48 3.63 13.56
N PRO A 171 -4.27 3.13 12.33
CA PRO A 171 -5.19 3.30 11.21
C PRO A 171 -6.61 2.92 11.64
N ALA A 172 -7.58 3.79 11.34
CA ALA A 172 -8.98 3.49 11.60
C ALA A 172 -9.51 2.58 10.49
N VAL A 173 -9.13 1.31 10.54
CA VAL A 173 -9.61 0.31 9.58
C VAL A 173 -11.08 0.02 9.89
N PRO A 174 -12.01 0.17 8.92
CA PRO A 174 -13.37 -0.29 9.11
C PRO A 174 -13.34 -1.75 9.54
N ALA A 175 -14.08 -2.09 10.61
CA ALA A 175 -14.31 -3.49 10.93
C ALA A 175 -14.80 -4.21 9.66
N PRO A 176 -14.41 -5.48 9.42
CA PRO A 176 -14.97 -6.26 8.32
C PRO A 176 -16.47 -6.02 8.29
N LEU A 177 -17.00 -5.64 7.13
CA LEU A 177 -18.44 -5.40 6.99
C LEU A 177 -19.13 -6.60 7.62
N ALA A 178 -19.81 -6.38 8.75
CA ALA A 178 -20.66 -7.40 9.32
C ALA A 178 -21.57 -7.83 8.18
N VAL A 179 -21.74 -9.14 7.97
CA VAL A 179 -22.70 -9.66 7.00
C VAL A 179 -24.07 -9.22 7.51
N GLN A 180 -24.45 -7.99 7.16
CA GLN A 180 -25.80 -7.52 7.29
C GLN A 180 -26.59 -8.37 6.30
N PRO A 181 -27.76 -8.91 6.67
CA PRO A 181 -28.67 -9.44 5.67
C PRO A 181 -29.00 -8.29 4.72
N GLY A 182 -28.23 -8.19 3.62
CA GLY A 182 -28.31 -7.11 2.65
C GLY A 182 -29.61 -7.12 1.85
N PHE A 183 -30.48 -8.08 2.16
CA PHE A 183 -31.76 -8.30 1.54
C PHE A 183 -32.83 -8.39 2.62
N ASP A 184 -33.93 -7.68 2.42
CA ASP A 184 -35.10 -7.84 3.27
C ASP A 184 -35.63 -9.29 3.20
N THR A 185 -36.43 -9.65 4.20
CA THR A 185 -36.99 -11.01 4.32
C THR A 185 -37.88 -11.38 3.13
N VAL A 186 -38.45 -10.39 2.43
CA VAL A 186 -39.27 -10.59 1.23
C VAL A 186 -38.39 -11.05 0.06
N THR A 187 -37.25 -10.39 -0.14
CA THR A 187 -36.28 -10.70 -1.19
C THR A 187 -35.64 -12.06 -0.96
N LEU A 188 -35.28 -12.38 0.28
CA LEU A 188 -34.77 -13.71 0.65
C LEU A 188 -35.80 -14.81 0.37
N ARG A 189 -37.07 -14.59 0.74
CA ARG A 189 -38.16 -15.53 0.45
C ARG A 189 -38.33 -15.72 -1.05
N ARG A 190 -38.29 -14.63 -1.83
CA ARG A 190 -38.45 -14.68 -3.28
C ARG A 190 -37.32 -15.47 -3.96
N VAL A 191 -36.07 -15.26 -3.53
CA VAL A 191 -34.93 -16.05 -4.02
C VAL A 191 -35.10 -17.52 -3.65
N GLY A 192 -35.54 -17.82 -2.42
CA GLY A 192 -35.84 -19.18 -1.98
C GLY A 192 -36.91 -19.87 -2.83
N GLU A 193 -38.01 -19.19 -3.13
CA GLU A 193 -39.07 -19.70 -4.00
C GLU A 193 -38.58 -19.95 -5.44
N LEU A 194 -37.80 -19.03 -6.00
CA LEU A 194 -37.23 -19.17 -7.35
C LEU A 194 -36.26 -20.35 -7.42
N LEU A 195 -35.43 -20.55 -6.39
CA LEU A 195 -34.52 -21.69 -6.30
C LEU A 195 -35.28 -23.01 -6.11
N ALA A 196 -36.32 -23.03 -5.27
CA ALA A 196 -37.13 -24.23 -5.01
C ALA A 196 -37.97 -24.65 -6.23
N GLY A 197 -38.43 -23.68 -7.03
CA GLY A 197 -39.20 -23.94 -8.26
C GLY A 197 -38.34 -24.23 -9.49
N ALA A 198 -37.02 -24.03 -9.43
CA ALA A 198 -36.13 -24.24 -10.57
C ALA A 198 -35.84 -25.74 -10.78
N SER A 199 -36.02 -26.22 -12.02
CA SER A 199 -35.70 -27.62 -12.34
C SER A 199 -34.19 -27.88 -12.49
N ARG A 200 -33.38 -26.84 -12.78
CA ARG A 200 -31.92 -26.93 -13.02
C ARG A 200 -31.19 -25.66 -12.54
N PRO A 201 -31.22 -25.33 -11.24
CA PRO A 201 -30.53 -24.14 -10.74
C PRO A 201 -29.01 -24.28 -10.85
N VAL A 202 -28.33 -23.16 -11.14
CA VAL A 202 -26.87 -23.06 -11.10
C VAL A 202 -26.51 -21.91 -10.16
N LEU A 203 -25.63 -22.18 -9.20
CA LEU A 203 -25.07 -21.18 -8.30
C LEU A 203 -23.63 -20.89 -8.74
N ILE A 204 -23.36 -19.64 -9.10
CA ILE A 204 -22.00 -19.16 -9.37
C ILE A 204 -21.61 -18.29 -8.18
N ALA A 205 -20.84 -18.88 -7.26
CA ALA A 205 -20.32 -18.20 -6.09
C ALA A 205 -18.86 -17.79 -6.33
N GLY A 206 -18.62 -16.48 -6.38
CA GLY A 206 -17.27 -15.91 -6.41
C GLY A 206 -16.63 -15.85 -5.01
N ARG A 207 -15.42 -15.29 -4.96
CA ARG A 207 -14.73 -14.91 -3.72
C ARG A 207 -15.20 -13.56 -3.22
#